data_AF-A0A8D4BAF3-F1
#
_entry.id   AF-A0A8D4BAF3-F1
#
_cell.length_a   1.000
_cell.length_b   1.000
_cell.length_c   1.000
_cell.angle_alpha   90.00
_cell.angle_beta   90.00
_cell.angle_gamma   90.00
#
_symmetry.space_group_name_H-M   'P 1'
#
loop_
_entity.id
_entity.type
_entity.pdbx_description
1 polymer ?
#
loop_
_entity_poly.entity_id
_entity_poly.type
_entity_poly.pdbx_seq_one_letter_code
_entity_poly.pdbx_strand_id
1 'polypeptide(L)'
;MAKTTQVRTYTVREGLLDEWAQRWKAEILPLLLEWGFAIGGAWVDREHNQFVWLITYEGPETFAERNAMYSDSPARKSMDLDPDDYLVTTEERTVEEWY
;
A
#
# COMPACT_ATOMS: atom_id res chain seq x y z
N MET A 1 4.05 2.51 -21.70
CA MET A 1 3.72 3.46 -20.61
C MET A 1 4.86 3.44 -19.61
N ALA A 2 5.12 4.50 -18.85
CA ALA A 2 6.21 4.47 -17.88
C ALA A 2 5.78 3.67 -16.64
N LYS A 3 6.51 2.59 -16.32
CA LYS A 3 6.36 1.83 -15.07
C LYS A 3 6.82 2.73 -13.91
N THR A 4 5.97 2.92 -12.91
CA THR A 4 6.35 3.62 -11.67
C THR A 4 6.21 2.66 -10.50
N THR A 5 7.26 2.57 -9.68
CA THR A 5 7.27 1.78 -8.46
C THR A 5 7.45 2.68 -7.25
N GLN A 6 6.71 2.40 -6.18
CA GLN A 6 6.92 3.01 -4.88
C GLN A 6 7.26 1.96 -3.82
N VAL A 7 8.14 2.34 -2.91
CA VAL A 7 8.27 1.71 -1.59
C VAL A 7 7.41 2.51 -0.64
N ARG A 8 6.60 1.81 0.15
CA ARG A 8 5.80 2.40 1.22
C ARG A 8 6.20 1.78 2.55
N THR A 9 6.46 2.64 3.53
CA THR A 9 6.81 2.25 4.90
C THR A 9 5.78 2.85 5.84
N TYR A 10 5.08 2.00 6.56
CA TYR A 10 4.07 2.40 7.54
C TYR A 10 4.56 2.04 8.93
N THR A 11 4.73 3.04 9.80
CA THR A 11 4.93 2.78 11.23
C THR A 11 3.58 2.48 11.83
N VAL A 12 3.39 1.28 12.35
CA VAL A 12 2.11 0.83 12.91
C VAL A 12 2.10 1.18 14.40
N ARG A 13 0.91 1.30 14.98
CA ARG A 13 0.70 1.44 16.42
C ARG A 13 1.15 0.17 17.14
N GLU A 14 1.68 0.34 18.35
CA GLU A 14 2.15 -0.78 19.17
C GLU A 14 1.05 -1.83 19.38
N GLY A 15 1.40 -3.11 19.21
CA GLY A 15 0.47 -4.24 19.35
C GLY A 15 -0.45 -4.51 18.14
N LEU A 16 -0.53 -3.61 17.17
CA LEU A 16 -1.44 -3.74 16.02
C LEU A 16 -0.79 -4.21 14.71
N LEU A 17 0.52 -4.46 14.71
CA LEU A 17 1.29 -4.80 13.50
C LEU A 17 0.78 -6.06 12.78
N ASP A 18 0.51 -7.12 13.54
CA ASP A 18 0.02 -8.38 12.95
C ASP A 18 -1.42 -8.26 12.45
N GLU A 19 -2.27 -7.52 13.17
CA GLU A 19 -3.65 -7.24 12.74
C GLU A 19 -3.66 -6.41 11.46
N TRP A 20 -2.87 -5.33 11.42
CA TRP A 20 -2.71 -4.49 10.24
C TRP A 20 -2.25 -5.30 9.03
N ALA A 21 -1.20 -6.13 9.18
CA ALA A 21 -0.68 -6.95 8.09
C ALA A 21 -1.73 -7.96 7.57
N GLN A 22 -2.53 -8.54 8.48
CA GLN A 22 -3.62 -9.46 8.11
C GLN A 22 -4.74 -8.75 7.36
N ARG A 23 -5.22 -7.62 7.87
CA ARG A 23 -6.28 -6.82 7.21
C ARG A 23 -5.82 -6.28 5.87
N TRP A 24 -4.59 -5.74 5.79
CA TRP A 24 -4.01 -5.29 4.53
C TRP A 24 -3.99 -6.40 3.48
N LYS A 25 -3.57 -7.61 3.87
CA LYS A 25 -3.53 -8.77 2.97
C LYS A 25 -4.93 -9.24 2.55
N ALA A 26 -5.90 -9.19 3.45
CA ALA A 26 -7.25 -9.69 3.22
C ALA A 26 -8.13 -8.72 2.42
N GLU A 27 -7.97 -7.41 2.63
CA GLU A 27 -8.89 -6.39 2.13
C GLU A 27 -8.23 -5.47 1.10
N ILE A 28 -7.07 -4.90 1.43
CA ILE A 28 -6.41 -3.89 0.59
C ILE A 28 -5.74 -4.52 -0.63
N LEU A 29 -4.99 -5.60 -0.43
CA LEU A 29 -4.23 -6.27 -1.49
C LEU A 29 -5.14 -6.72 -2.67
N PRO A 30 -6.25 -7.45 -2.46
CA PRO A 30 -7.11 -7.86 -3.57
C PRO A 30 -7.62 -6.67 -4.39
N LEU A 31 -8.06 -5.59 -3.72
CA LEU A 31 -8.56 -4.41 -4.41
C LEU A 31 -7.46 -3.72 -5.24
N LEU A 32 -6.23 -3.61 -4.71
CA LEU A 32 -5.12 -3.05 -5.49
C LEU A 32 -4.85 -3.85 -6.77
N LEU A 33 -4.90 -5.18 -6.69
CA LEU A 33 -4.72 -6.06 -7.85
C LEU A 33 -5.86 -5.90 -8.87
N GLU A 34 -7.12 -5.81 -8.43
CA GLU A 34 -8.26 -5.52 -9.30
C GLU A 34 -8.14 -4.18 -10.02
N TRP A 35 -7.52 -3.21 -9.35
CA TRP A 35 -7.24 -1.89 -9.90
C TRP A 35 -6.00 -1.85 -10.80
N GLY A 36 -5.36 -2.99 -11.06
CA GLY A 36 -4.24 -3.12 -12.00
C GLY A 36 -2.89 -2.71 -11.43
N PHE A 37 -2.77 -2.58 -10.11
CA PHE A 37 -1.46 -2.46 -9.47
C PHE A 37 -0.80 -3.83 -9.34
N ALA A 38 0.53 -3.85 -9.37
CA ALA A 38 1.33 -5.02 -9.04
C ALA A 38 2.02 -4.81 -7.69
N ILE A 39 2.03 -5.85 -6.84
CA ILE A 39 2.70 -5.81 -5.54
C ILE A 39 3.98 -6.61 -5.62
N GLY A 40 5.12 -5.94 -5.47
CA GLY A 40 6.46 -6.55 -5.55
C GLY A 40 6.85 -7.33 -4.29
N GLY A 41 6.12 -7.14 -3.19
CA GLY A 41 6.34 -7.79 -1.91
C GLY A 41 5.84 -6.93 -0.74
N ALA A 42 5.69 -7.57 0.42
CA ALA A 42 5.35 -6.93 1.67
C ALA A 42 6.06 -7.64 2.83
N TRP A 43 6.55 -6.86 3.80
CA TRP A 43 7.37 -7.32 4.91
C TRP A 43 6.92 -6.66 6.21
N VAL A 44 7.09 -7.39 7.29
CA VAL A 44 6.86 -6.92 8.66
C VAL A 44 8.22 -6.77 9.33
N ASP A 45 8.58 -5.54 9.69
CA ASP A 45 9.72 -5.23 10.53
C ASP A 45 9.24 -5.13 11.98
N ARG A 46 9.51 -6.20 12.75
CA ARG A 46 9.08 -6.28 14.15
C ARG A 46 9.94 -5.44 15.09
N GLU A 47 11.17 -5.12 14.71
CA GLU A 47 12.07 -4.31 15.54
C GLU A 47 11.61 -2.86 15.56
N HIS A 48 11.20 -2.33 14.40
CA HIS A 48 10.76 -0.93 14.25
C HIS A 48 9.23 -0.77 14.27
N ASN A 49 8.48 -1.87 14.40
CA ASN A 49 7.02 -1.90 14.29
C ASN A 49 6.51 -1.35 12.95
N GLN A 50 7.19 -1.70 11.85
CA GLN A 50 6.91 -1.17 10.51
C GLN A 50 6.35 -2.24 9.58
N PHE A 51 5.46 -1.81 8.69
CA PHE A 51 4.99 -2.57 7.54
C PHE A 51 5.55 -1.93 6.26
N VAL A 52 6.38 -2.68 5.53
CA VAL A 52 7.08 -2.19 4.33
C VAL A 52 6.57 -2.95 3.12
N TRP A 53 6.25 -2.27 2.03
CA TRP A 53 5.75 -2.94 0.84
C TRP A 53 6.05 -2.17 -0.45
N LEU A 54 5.99 -2.90 -1.57
CA LEU A 54 6.23 -2.39 -2.91
C LEU A 54 4.95 -2.39 -3.72
N ILE A 55 4.67 -1.27 -4.39
CA ILE A 55 3.56 -1.13 -5.32
C ILE A 55 4.06 -0.57 -6.64
N THR A 56 3.65 -1.19 -7.73
CA THR A 56 3.99 -0.78 -9.09
C THR A 56 2.71 -0.55 -9.88
N TYR A 57 2.73 0.46 -10.74
CA TYR A 57 1.71 0.65 -11.76
C TYR A 57 2.35 0.81 -13.13
N GLU A 58 1.82 0.08 -14.10
CA GLU A 58 2.16 0.17 -15.51
C GLU A 58 0.87 0.14 -16.32
N GLY A 59 0.29 1.32 -16.55
CA GLY A 59 -0.98 1.47 -17.25
C GLY A 59 -1.07 2.81 -17.98
N PRO A 60 -2.23 3.13 -18.58
CA PRO A 60 -2.37 4.31 -19.41
C PRO A 60 -2.35 5.63 -18.65
N GLU A 61 -2.75 5.62 -17.38
CA GLU A 61 -2.67 6.74 -16.46
C GLU A 61 -1.28 6.85 -15.80
N THR A 62 -0.99 8.00 -15.19
CA THR A 62 0.13 8.10 -14.25
C THR A 62 -0.18 7.33 -12.96
N PHE A 63 0.87 6.92 -12.24
CA PHE A 63 0.70 6.29 -10.93
C PHE A 63 -0.12 7.18 -9.98
N ALA A 64 0.12 8.48 -9.96
CA ALA A 64 -0.57 9.42 -9.09
C ALA A 64 -2.07 9.49 -9.40
N GLU A 65 -2.45 9.58 -10.68
CA GLU A 65 -3.84 9.57 -11.12
C GLU A 65 -4.52 8.25 -10.74
N ARG A 66 -3.88 7.11 -11.04
CA ARG A 66 -4.45 5.80 -10.71
C ARG A 66 -4.62 5.60 -9.22
N ASN A 67 -3.63 6.02 -8.41
CA ASN A 67 -3.67 5.92 -6.96
C ASN A 67 -4.77 6.81 -6.37
N ALA A 68 -4.99 8.01 -6.93
CA ALA A 68 -6.10 8.88 -6.54
C ALA A 68 -7.46 8.22 -6.87
N MET A 69 -7.63 7.67 -8.08
CA MET A 69 -8.87 6.96 -8.45
C MET A 69 -9.17 5.76 -7.55
N TYR A 70 -8.13 4.97 -7.20
CA TYR A 70 -8.25 3.89 -6.24
C TYR A 70 -8.68 4.40 -4.86
N SER A 71 -8.01 5.44 -4.35
CA SER A 71 -8.32 6.05 -3.04
C SER A 71 -9.76 6.59 -2.99
N ASP A 72 -10.24 7.15 -4.09
CA ASP A 72 -11.58 7.71 -4.20
C ASP A 72 -12.68 6.70 -4.49
N SER A 73 -12.32 5.45 -4.79
CA SER A 73 -13.26 4.41 -5.20
C SER A 73 -14.28 4.09 -4.10
N PRO A 74 -15.54 3.79 -4.47
CA PRO A 74 -16.54 3.34 -3.51
C PRO A 74 -16.12 2.07 -2.75
N ALA A 75 -15.39 1.17 -3.42
CA ALA A 75 -14.85 -0.04 -2.79
C ALA A 75 -13.86 0.32 -1.67
N ARG A 76 -12.92 1.24 -1.91
CA ARG A 76 -11.97 1.68 -0.86
C ARG A 76 -12.66 2.41 0.28
N LYS A 77 -13.66 3.26 -0.03
CA LYS A 77 -14.44 4.03 0.96
C LYS A 77 -15.41 3.18 1.78
N SER A 78 -15.81 2.02 1.26
CA SER A 78 -16.67 1.06 1.96
C SER A 78 -15.90 0.04 2.79
N MET A 79 -14.57 -0.04 2.63
CA MET A 79 -13.73 -0.74 3.60
C MET A 79 -13.81 0.01 4.93
N ASP A 80 -14.34 -0.66 5.95
CA ASP A 80 -14.31 -0.22 7.35
C ASP A 80 -12.88 -0.37 7.91
N LEU A 81 -11.96 0.35 7.29
CA LEU A 81 -10.52 0.29 7.52
C LEU A 81 -9.98 1.71 7.37
N ASP A 82 -10.02 2.43 8.49
CA ASP A 82 -9.38 3.71 8.67
C ASP A 82 -7.88 3.50 8.96
N PRO A 83 -6.97 3.99 8.10
CA PRO A 83 -5.55 3.92 8.38
C PRO A 83 -5.15 4.57 9.72
N ASP A 84 -5.83 5.60 10.21
CA ASP A 84 -5.44 6.33 11.42
C ASP A 84 -5.63 5.50 12.70
N ASP A 85 -6.49 4.48 12.66
CA ASP A 85 -6.64 3.51 13.75
C ASP A 85 -5.35 2.69 13.95
N TYR A 86 -4.64 2.43 12.86
CA TYR A 86 -3.47 1.54 12.82
C TYR A 86 -2.14 2.27 12.66
N LEU A 87 -2.06 3.30 11.84
CA LEU A 87 -0.81 3.87 11.34
C LEU A 87 -0.45 5.15 12.09
N VAL A 88 0.80 5.20 12.57
CA VAL A 88 1.37 6.38 13.23
C VAL A 88 2.02 7.30 12.19
N THR A 89 2.76 6.71 11.24
CA THR A 89 3.37 7.45 10.13
C THR A 89 3.29 6.67 8.84
N THR A 90 3.20 7.39 7.72
CA THR A 90 3.27 6.83 6.38
C THR A 90 4.34 7.55 5.57
N GLU A 91 5.29 6.78 5.04
CA GLU A 91 6.31 7.28 4.13
C GLU A 91 6.15 6.61 2.78
N GLU A 92 6.12 7.41 1.71
CA GLU A 92 6.01 6.93 0.34
C GLU A 92 7.16 7.50 -0.48
N ARG A 93 7.88 6.63 -1.19
CA ARG A 93 9.00 7.02 -2.04
C ARG A 93 8.92 6.32 -3.37
N THR A 94 8.98 7.08 -4.45
CA THR A 94 9.20 6.52 -5.80
C THR A 94 10.64 6.02 -5.90
N VAL A 95 10.81 4.81 -6.43
CA VAL A 95 12.11 4.16 -6.59
C VAL A 95 12.31 3.68 -8.02
N GLU A 96 13.57 3.54 -8.41
CA GLU A 96 13.98 2.97 -9.67
C GLU A 96 14.56 1.56 -9.46
N GLU A 97 14.18 0.64 -10.33
CA GLU A 97 14.75 -0.71 -10.35
C GLU A 97 16.15 -0.64 -10.97
N TRP A 98 17.14 -1.19 -10.26
CA TRP A 98 18.55 -1.04 -10.66
C TRP A 98 19.11 -2.24 -11.44
N TYR A 99 18.53 -3.44 -11.27
CA TYR A 99 18.99 -4.68 -11.90
C TYR A 99 17.84 -5.61 -12.25
#